data_AF-A0A5A7UNE6-F1
#
_entry.id   AF-A0A5A7UNE6-F1
#
_cell.length_a   1.000
_cell.length_b   1.000
_cell.length_c   1.000
_cell.angle_alpha   90.00
_cell.angle_beta   90.00
_cell.angle_gamma   90.00
#
_symmetry.space_group_name_H-M   'P 1'
#
loop_
_entity.id
_entity.type
_entity.pdbx_description
1 polymer ?
#
loop_
_entity_poly.entity_id
_entity_poly.type
_entity_poly.pdbx_seq_one_letter_code
_entity_poly.pdbx_strand_id
1 'polypeptide(L)'
;MSFSLNRSFRFKGAHFKRWKQKILFFITLKKVATACNTQKPKYHDYCKRSVERTAKEVWNALQKKYDTEEAGSKKYAVNRYLRYQMTDDRSVEAQSHEIKKIAHKFINEGMPLDDQFQVVVIIDKLSSLWKDFKNTLRHRTKEFSLESLIRRLKIEEEARKHDKKEEVNAIPKKNPTTVLKLDLKSKVNKMK
;
A
#
# COMPACT_ATOMS: atom_id res chain seq x y z
N MET A 1 -13.37 18.66 -29.37
CA MET A 1 -12.46 17.50 -29.47
C MET A 1 -13.24 16.32 -30.05
N SER A 2 -13.05 16.04 -31.34
CA SER A 2 -13.76 14.96 -32.05
C SER A 2 -13.15 13.60 -31.69
N PHE A 3 -13.88 12.77 -30.94
CA PHE A 3 -13.50 11.36 -30.75
C PHE A 3 -13.73 10.61 -32.07
N SER A 4 -12.67 10.37 -32.83
CA SER A 4 -12.74 9.54 -34.03
C SER A 4 -13.10 8.09 -33.66
N LEU A 5 -14.38 7.76 -33.83
CA LEU A 5 -14.99 6.45 -33.57
C LEU A 5 -14.52 5.34 -34.51
N ASN A 6 -13.57 5.61 -35.41
CA ASN A 6 -13.08 4.68 -36.43
C ASN A 6 -11.76 3.97 -36.06
N ARG A 7 -11.31 4.10 -34.81
CA ARG A 7 -10.08 3.43 -34.35
C ARG A 7 -10.36 1.96 -34.03
N SER A 8 -9.75 1.05 -34.77
CA SER A 8 -9.91 -0.39 -34.56
C SER A 8 -9.47 -0.80 -33.15
N PHE A 9 -10.42 -1.27 -32.33
CA PHE A 9 -10.14 -1.84 -31.01
C PHE A 9 -9.62 -3.27 -31.15
N ARG A 10 -8.46 -3.43 -31.80
CA ARG A 10 -7.86 -4.75 -32.02
C ARG A 10 -7.18 -5.22 -30.74
N PHE A 11 -7.60 -6.37 -30.22
CA PHE A 11 -6.92 -7.04 -29.13
C PHE A 11 -5.65 -7.72 -29.66
N LYS A 12 -4.51 -7.46 -29.03
CA LYS A 12 -3.20 -8.03 -29.40
C LYS A 12 -2.70 -9.07 -28.39
N GLY A 13 -3.59 -9.64 -27.57
CA GLY A 13 -3.23 -10.67 -26.58
C GLY A 13 -2.67 -10.13 -25.25
N ALA A 14 -2.51 -8.82 -25.08
CA ALA A 14 -2.02 -8.20 -23.84
C ALA A 14 -2.99 -7.12 -23.33
N HIS A 15 -2.94 -6.82 -22.02
CA HIS A 15 -3.77 -5.82 -21.35
C HIS A 15 -5.29 -6.03 -21.56
N PHE A 16 -5.73 -7.28 -21.43
CA PHE A 16 -7.13 -7.69 -21.64
C PHE A 16 -8.13 -6.78 -20.91
N LYS A 17 -7.85 -6.39 -19.67
CA LYS A 17 -8.69 -5.48 -18.87
C LYS A 17 -8.94 -4.13 -19.52
N ARG A 18 -7.89 -3.47 -20.03
CA ARG A 18 -8.01 -2.14 -20.66
C ARG A 18 -8.72 -2.24 -22.00
N TRP A 19 -8.48 -3.32 -22.75
CA TRP A 19 -9.20 -3.59 -23.98
C TRP A 19 -10.68 -3.88 -23.71
N LYS A 20 -10.98 -4.75 -22.75
CA LYS A 20 -12.33 -5.12 -22.28
C LYS A 20 -13.11 -3.87 -21.84
N GLN A 21 -12.53 -3.01 -21.02
CA GLN A 21 -13.13 -1.75 -20.60
C GLN A 21 -13.43 -0.83 -21.79
N LYS A 22 -12.50 -0.70 -22.75
CA LYS A 22 -12.71 0.10 -23.97
C LYS A 22 -13.84 -0.46 -24.82
N ILE A 23 -13.91 -1.78 -24.97
CA ILE A 23 -14.97 -2.47 -25.71
C ILE A 23 -16.32 -2.29 -25.02
N LEU A 24 -16.40 -2.49 -23.69
CA LEU A 24 -17.64 -2.28 -22.93
C LEU A 24 -18.10 -0.83 -23.02
N PHE A 25 -17.20 0.13 -22.82
CA PHE A 25 -17.50 1.55 -22.98
C PHE A 25 -18.05 1.86 -24.37
N PHE A 26 -17.44 1.32 -25.43
CA PHE A 26 -17.90 1.49 -26.80
C PHE A 26 -19.29 0.86 -27.05
N ILE A 27 -19.53 -0.36 -26.57
CA ILE A 27 -20.81 -1.06 -26.71
C ILE A 27 -21.92 -0.32 -25.94
N THR A 28 -21.63 0.15 -24.72
CA THR A 28 -22.55 0.97 -23.91
C THR A 28 -22.86 2.29 -24.61
N LEU A 29 -21.85 2.96 -25.16
CA LEU A 29 -22.01 4.21 -25.91
C LEU A 29 -22.89 4.03 -27.16
N LYS A 30 -22.79 2.88 -27.83
CA LYS A 30 -23.59 2.55 -29.02
C LYS A 30 -24.99 2.00 -28.70
N LYS A 31 -25.39 1.92 -27.43
CA LYS A 31 -26.67 1.33 -26.95
C LYS A 31 -26.94 -0.10 -27.44
N VAL A 32 -25.90 -0.86 -27.80
CA VAL A 32 -26.00 -2.26 -28.27
C VAL A 32 -25.85 -3.25 -27.10
N ALA A 33 -25.64 -2.75 -25.88
CA ALA A 33 -25.42 -3.56 -24.67
C ALA A 33 -26.55 -4.58 -24.38
N THR A 34 -27.79 -4.30 -24.81
CA THR A 34 -28.95 -5.17 -24.65
C THR A 34 -28.84 -6.49 -25.43
N ALA A 35 -28.06 -6.55 -26.51
CA ALA A 35 -27.86 -7.75 -27.33
C ALA A 35 -26.91 -8.78 -26.68
N CYS A 36 -26.08 -8.38 -25.72
CA CYS A 36 -25.15 -9.30 -25.04
C CYS A 36 -25.80 -10.06 -23.86
N ASN A 37 -26.93 -9.56 -23.35
CA ASN A 37 -27.62 -10.08 -22.17
C ASN A 37 -28.94 -10.81 -22.47
N THR A 38 -29.33 -10.91 -23.74
CA THR A 38 -30.60 -11.53 -24.14
C THR A 38 -30.48 -13.05 -24.15
N GLN A 39 -31.28 -13.73 -23.33
CA GLN A 39 -31.48 -15.18 -23.38
C GLN A 39 -32.37 -15.49 -24.60
N LYS A 40 -31.96 -16.41 -25.50
CA LYS A 40 -32.77 -16.78 -26.68
C LYS A 40 -34.04 -17.53 -26.29
N PRO A 41 -35.19 -17.29 -26.95
CA PRO A 41 -36.32 -18.23 -26.94
C PRO A 41 -35.90 -19.56 -27.61
N LYS A 42 -36.33 -20.67 -27.03
CA LYS A 42 -36.01 -22.01 -27.53
C LYS A 42 -36.88 -22.31 -28.75
N TYR A 43 -36.30 -22.20 -29.95
CA TYR A 43 -36.80 -22.91 -31.11
C TYR A 43 -35.77 -23.94 -31.56
N HIS A 44 -36.28 -25.14 -31.81
CA HIS A 44 -35.57 -26.33 -32.19
C HIS A 44 -35.48 -26.36 -33.71
N ASP A 45 -34.28 -26.31 -34.28
CA ASP A 45 -34.09 -26.65 -35.69
C ASP A 45 -32.73 -27.33 -35.95
N TYR A 46 -32.78 -28.42 -36.70
CA TYR A 46 -31.68 -29.29 -37.04
C TYR A 46 -30.88 -28.68 -38.21
N CYS A 47 -29.81 -27.94 -37.92
CA CYS A 47 -28.76 -27.74 -38.91
C CYS A 47 -27.37 -27.69 -38.25
N LYS A 48 -26.60 -28.75 -38.45
CA LYS A 48 -25.28 -28.97 -37.87
C LYS A 48 -24.25 -28.25 -38.74
N ARG A 49 -23.35 -27.51 -38.06
CA ARG A 49 -21.98 -27.13 -38.49
C ARG A 49 -21.74 -25.69 -38.97
N SER A 50 -22.28 -24.73 -38.25
CA SER A 50 -21.40 -23.69 -37.70
C SER A 50 -21.75 -23.61 -36.22
N VAL A 51 -20.78 -23.74 -35.31
CA VAL A 51 -21.06 -23.37 -33.92
C VAL A 51 -21.12 -21.85 -33.97
N GLU A 52 -22.32 -21.30 -34.22
CA GLU A 52 -22.61 -19.89 -33.99
C GLU A 52 -22.40 -19.64 -32.50
N ARG A 53 -21.14 -19.42 -32.11
CA ARG A 53 -20.82 -19.06 -30.74
C ARG A 53 -21.50 -17.74 -30.51
N THR A 54 -22.44 -17.73 -29.57
CA THR A 54 -23.12 -16.50 -29.19
C THR A 54 -22.06 -15.50 -28.73
N ALA A 55 -22.27 -14.19 -28.95
CA ALA A 55 -21.35 -13.16 -28.47
C ALA A 55 -21.01 -13.36 -26.97
N LYS A 56 -21.98 -13.81 -26.18
CA LYS A 56 -21.84 -14.24 -24.78
C LYS A 56 -20.86 -15.39 -24.57
N GLU A 57 -20.88 -16.41 -25.43
CA GLU A 57 -19.98 -17.57 -25.34
C GLU A 57 -18.55 -17.20 -25.73
N VAL A 58 -18.39 -16.39 -26.78
CA VAL A 58 -17.08 -15.84 -27.17
C VAL A 58 -16.52 -14.94 -26.07
N TRP A 59 -17.36 -14.10 -25.47
CA TRP A 59 -17.01 -13.25 -24.33
C TRP A 59 -16.56 -14.08 -23.12
N ASN A 60 -17.32 -15.10 -22.74
CA ASN A 60 -17.00 -15.98 -21.62
C ASN A 60 -15.70 -16.78 -21.84
N ALA A 61 -15.49 -17.29 -23.06
CA ALA A 61 -14.26 -17.99 -23.42
C ALA A 61 -13.03 -17.08 -23.37
N LEU A 62 -13.15 -15.84 -23.86
CA LEU A 62 -12.10 -14.82 -23.75
C LEU A 62 -11.80 -14.51 -22.28
N GLN A 63 -12.83 -14.29 -21.47
CA GLN A 63 -12.69 -14.01 -20.05
C GLN A 63 -11.96 -15.15 -19.33
N LYS A 64 -12.42 -16.40 -19.49
CA LYS A 64 -11.76 -17.59 -18.92
C LYS A 64 -10.28 -17.73 -19.30
N LYS A 65 -9.91 -17.40 -20.54
CA LYS A 65 -8.55 -17.54 -21.04
C LYS A 65 -7.59 -16.49 -20.46
N TYR A 66 -8.04 -15.26 -20.28
CA TYR A 66 -7.17 -14.15 -19.84
C TYR A 66 -7.31 -13.81 -18.34
N ASP A 67 -8.32 -14.37 -17.64
CA ASP A 67 -8.46 -14.25 -16.18
C ASP A 67 -7.32 -14.96 -15.41
N THR A 68 -6.60 -15.93 -16.02
CA THR A 68 -5.46 -16.62 -15.39
C THR A 68 -4.19 -15.77 -15.32
N GLU A 69 -3.91 -15.00 -16.37
CA GLU A 69 -2.83 -13.98 -16.36
C GLU A 69 -3.11 -12.92 -15.28
N GLU A 70 -4.38 -12.54 -15.13
CA GLU A 70 -4.84 -11.61 -14.10
C GLU A 70 -4.67 -12.17 -12.68
N ALA A 71 -4.95 -13.47 -12.47
CA ALA A 71 -4.69 -14.13 -11.19
C ALA A 71 -3.18 -14.09 -10.83
N GLY A 72 -2.29 -14.19 -11.82
CA GLY A 72 -0.84 -14.03 -11.65
C GLY A 72 -0.44 -12.61 -11.24
N SER A 73 -0.96 -11.59 -11.92
CA SER A 73 -0.72 -10.16 -11.59
C SER A 73 -1.19 -9.83 -10.17
N LYS A 74 -2.41 -10.25 -9.81
CA LYS A 74 -2.99 -10.07 -8.47
C LYS A 74 -2.13 -10.72 -7.40
N LYS A 75 -1.75 -11.99 -7.60
CA LYS A 75 -0.91 -12.75 -6.67
C LYS A 75 0.45 -12.06 -6.46
N TYR A 76 1.06 -11.55 -7.52
CA TYR A 76 2.32 -10.81 -7.42
C TYR A 76 2.17 -9.51 -6.63
N ALA A 77 1.13 -8.72 -6.89
CA ALA A 77 0.88 -7.47 -6.17
C ALA A 77 0.66 -7.71 -4.66
N VAL A 78 -0.14 -8.72 -4.30
CA VAL A 78 -0.39 -9.10 -2.90
C VAL A 78 0.90 -9.58 -2.24
N ASN A 79 1.65 -10.46 -2.89
CA ASN A 79 2.91 -10.97 -2.35
C ASN A 79 3.91 -9.82 -2.10
N ARG A 80 4.02 -8.87 -3.03
CA ARG A 80 4.87 -7.68 -2.87
C ARG A 80 4.42 -6.80 -1.70
N TYR A 81 3.12 -6.62 -1.49
CA TYR A 81 2.58 -5.87 -0.36
C TYR A 81 2.91 -6.56 0.98
N LEU A 82 2.72 -7.89 1.05
CA LEU A 82 2.99 -8.68 2.27
C LEU A 82 4.48 -8.77 2.60
N ARG A 83 5.36 -8.87 1.60
CA ARG A 83 6.81 -8.94 1.80
C ARG A 83 7.48 -7.60 2.07
N TYR A 84 6.78 -6.49 1.85
CA TYR A 84 7.33 -5.17 2.12
C TYR A 84 7.73 -5.04 3.60
N GLN A 85 8.91 -4.49 3.86
CA GLN A 85 9.40 -4.11 5.19
C GLN A 85 10.10 -2.77 5.07
N MET A 86 9.93 -1.89 6.06
CA MET A 86 10.65 -0.62 6.11
C MET A 86 12.05 -0.83 6.66
N THR A 87 12.98 -0.04 6.14
CA THR A 87 14.38 -0.05 6.52
C THR A 87 14.77 1.29 7.14
N ASP A 88 15.74 1.30 8.04
CA ASP A 88 16.14 2.50 8.80
C ASP A 88 16.99 3.50 8.02
N ASP A 89 17.51 3.10 6.86
CA ASP A 89 18.34 3.91 5.96
C ASP A 89 17.54 4.88 5.09
N ARG A 90 16.20 4.74 5.07
CA ARG A 90 15.31 5.54 4.21
C ARG A 90 14.23 6.24 5.06
N SER A 91 13.74 7.37 4.55
CA SER A 91 12.64 8.08 5.22
C SER A 91 11.39 7.22 5.33
N VAL A 92 10.81 7.19 6.53
CA VAL A 92 9.55 6.50 6.83
C VAL A 92 8.38 7.11 6.05
N GLU A 93 8.39 8.42 5.83
CA GLU A 93 7.39 9.08 4.97
C GLU A 93 7.44 8.53 3.54
N ALA A 94 8.64 8.49 2.93
CA ALA A 94 8.81 7.97 1.57
C ALA A 94 8.38 6.50 1.46
N GLN A 95 8.81 5.67 2.42
CA GLN A 95 8.46 4.25 2.48
C GLN A 95 6.95 4.02 2.71
N SER A 96 6.29 4.88 3.49
CA SER A 96 4.83 4.85 3.68
C SER A 96 4.07 5.14 2.39
N HIS A 97 4.58 6.04 1.55
CA HIS A 97 4.02 6.29 0.23
C HIS A 97 4.26 5.13 -0.75
N GLU A 98 5.39 4.43 -0.67
CA GLU A 98 5.68 3.26 -1.49
C GLU A 98 4.69 2.12 -1.23
N ILE A 99 4.47 1.77 0.05
CA ILE A 99 3.50 0.74 0.41
C ILE A 99 2.07 1.16 0.05
N LYS A 100 1.71 2.45 0.17
CA LYS A 100 0.43 2.99 -0.32
C LYS A 100 0.28 2.87 -1.86
N LYS A 101 1.36 3.04 -2.62
CA LYS A 101 1.35 2.86 -4.09
C LYS A 101 1.18 1.40 -4.47
N ILE A 102 1.87 0.48 -3.77
CA ILE A 102 1.61 -0.96 -3.92
C ILE A 102 0.15 -1.23 -3.59
N ALA A 103 -0.37 -0.52 -2.59
CA ALA A 103 -1.74 -0.69 -2.17
C ALA A 103 -2.76 -0.32 -3.24
N HIS A 104 -2.67 0.89 -3.78
CA HIS A 104 -3.54 1.30 -4.90
C HIS A 104 -3.51 0.34 -6.09
N LYS A 105 -2.42 -0.41 -6.32
CA LYS A 105 -2.38 -1.42 -7.39
C LYS A 105 -3.35 -2.57 -7.12
N PHE A 106 -3.49 -3.07 -5.88
CA PHE A 106 -4.49 -4.11 -5.60
C PHE A 106 -5.93 -3.59 -5.73
N ILE A 107 -6.19 -2.33 -5.33
CA ILE A 107 -7.53 -1.72 -5.42
C ILE A 107 -7.93 -1.64 -6.87
N ASN A 108 -7.02 -1.14 -7.70
CA ASN A 108 -7.20 -1.08 -9.15
C ASN A 108 -7.39 -2.46 -9.76
N GLU A 109 -6.77 -3.51 -9.21
CA GLU A 109 -6.97 -4.90 -9.62
C GLU A 109 -8.29 -5.52 -9.13
N GLY A 110 -9.14 -4.77 -8.43
CA GLY A 110 -10.45 -5.22 -7.97
C GLY A 110 -10.41 -6.00 -6.65
N MET A 111 -9.31 -5.87 -5.90
CA MET A 111 -9.23 -6.34 -4.51
C MET A 111 -9.37 -5.11 -3.61
N PRO A 112 -10.59 -4.78 -3.14
CA PRO A 112 -10.75 -3.66 -2.21
C PRO A 112 -9.97 -3.96 -0.92
N LEU A 113 -9.40 -2.93 -0.33
CA LEU A 113 -8.70 -3.05 0.95
C LEU A 113 -9.23 -1.97 1.89
N ASP A 114 -9.52 -2.41 3.10
CA ASP A 114 -10.01 -1.54 4.15
C ASP A 114 -8.90 -0.59 4.64
N ASP A 115 -9.29 0.65 4.96
CA ASP A 115 -8.35 1.69 5.42
C ASP A 115 -7.75 1.36 6.79
N GLN A 116 -8.52 0.75 7.71
CA GLN A 116 -7.98 0.32 9.01
C GLN A 116 -6.98 -0.82 8.84
N PHE A 117 -7.25 -1.74 7.92
CA PHE A 117 -6.28 -2.79 7.59
C PHE A 117 -4.96 -2.19 7.07
N GLN A 118 -5.01 -1.16 6.22
CA GLN A 118 -3.80 -0.47 5.76
C GLN A 118 -3.02 0.18 6.90
N VAL A 119 -3.71 0.85 7.83
CA VAL A 119 -3.10 1.45 9.03
C VAL A 119 -2.34 0.38 9.82
N VAL A 120 -2.99 -0.75 10.13
CA VAL A 120 -2.37 -1.86 10.87
C VAL A 120 -1.15 -2.39 10.16
N VAL A 121 -1.23 -2.59 8.84
CA VAL A 121 -0.11 -3.12 8.05
C VAL A 121 1.06 -2.14 8.06
N ILE A 122 0.83 -0.84 7.86
CA ILE A 122 1.91 0.15 7.87
C ILE A 122 2.60 0.19 9.24
N ILE A 123 1.83 0.20 10.33
CA ILE A 123 2.36 0.09 11.70
C ILE A 123 3.20 -1.17 11.84
N ASP A 124 2.75 -2.29 11.28
CA ASP A 124 3.49 -3.53 11.34
C ASP A 124 4.79 -3.51 10.54
N LYS A 125 4.81 -2.79 9.41
CA LYS A 125 5.97 -2.66 8.52
C LYS A 125 7.07 -1.73 9.02
N LEU A 126 6.82 -0.93 10.06
CA LEU A 126 7.85 -0.09 10.68
C LEU A 126 9.03 -0.92 11.18
N SER A 127 10.24 -0.37 11.04
CA SER A 127 11.47 -1.02 11.51
C SER A 127 11.47 -1.18 13.03
N SER A 128 12.33 -2.07 13.54
CA SER A 128 12.52 -2.31 14.96
C SER A 128 12.95 -1.06 15.75
N LEU A 129 13.60 -0.08 15.12
CA LEU A 129 13.93 1.21 15.76
C LEU A 129 12.68 2.03 16.14
N TRP A 130 11.52 1.66 15.61
CA TRP A 130 10.24 2.30 15.89
C TRP A 130 9.38 1.50 16.88
N LYS A 131 9.93 0.49 17.57
CA LYS A 131 9.16 -0.43 18.43
C LYS A 131 8.29 0.27 19.47
N ASP A 132 8.81 1.27 20.18
CA ASP A 132 8.05 1.95 21.24
C ASP A 132 6.89 2.75 20.64
N PHE A 133 7.14 3.47 19.55
CA PHE A 133 6.10 4.18 18.82
C PHE A 133 5.09 3.23 18.15
N LYS A 134 5.55 2.08 17.65
CA LYS A 134 4.69 1.01 17.13
C LYS A 134 3.72 0.54 18.20
N ASN A 135 4.16 0.40 19.45
CA ASN A 135 3.30 0.05 20.58
C ASN A 135 2.28 1.16 20.89
N THR A 136 2.69 2.42 20.92
CA THR A 136 1.74 3.53 21.15
C THR A 136 0.67 3.61 20.07
N LEU A 137 1.03 3.37 18.81
CA LEU A 137 0.09 3.33 17.68
C LEU A 137 -0.87 2.12 17.74
N ARG A 138 -0.40 0.95 18.20
CA ARG A 138 -1.24 -0.25 18.37
C ARG A 138 -2.39 -0.04 19.35
N HIS A 139 -2.15 0.70 20.43
CA HIS A 139 -3.22 1.01 21.40
C HIS A 139 -4.24 2.03 20.88
N ARG A 140 -3.87 2.86 19.89
CA ARG A 140 -4.72 3.93 19.34
C ARG A 140 -5.23 3.63 17.92
N THR A 141 -5.09 2.40 17.43
CA THR A 141 -5.29 2.06 16.00
C THR A 141 -6.67 2.47 15.46
N LYS A 142 -7.75 2.34 16.25
CA LYS A 142 -9.12 2.73 15.84
C LYS A 142 -9.29 4.23 15.54
N GLU A 143 -8.37 5.09 15.98
CA GLU A 143 -8.47 6.55 15.80
C GLU A 143 -7.81 7.04 14.49
N PHE A 144 -7.12 6.18 13.76
CA PHE A 144 -6.32 6.60 12.61
C PHE A 144 -7.06 6.43 11.29
N SER A 145 -7.15 7.52 10.52
CA SER A 145 -7.17 7.43 9.07
C SER A 145 -5.75 7.20 8.54
N LEU A 146 -5.63 6.63 7.34
CA LEU A 146 -4.34 6.41 6.69
C LEU A 146 -3.52 7.71 6.58
N GLU A 147 -4.17 8.83 6.23
CA GLU A 147 -3.52 10.14 6.15
C GLU A 147 -3.04 10.66 7.50
N SER A 148 -3.86 10.47 8.55
CA SER A 148 -3.49 10.86 9.92
C SER A 148 -2.27 10.09 10.40
N LEU A 149 -2.19 8.78 10.11
CA LEU A 149 -1.02 7.96 10.43
C LEU A 149 0.24 8.48 9.74
N ILE A 150 0.19 8.72 8.43
CA ILE A 150 1.34 9.21 7.65
C ILE A 150 1.84 10.55 8.20
N ARG A 151 0.92 11.46 8.55
CA ARG A 151 1.28 12.74 9.17
C ARG A 151 2.01 12.55 10.50
N ARG A 152 1.54 11.65 11.37
CA ARG A 152 2.20 11.39 12.66
C ARG A 152 3.58 10.74 12.48
N LEU A 153 3.71 9.81 11.53
CA LEU A 153 5.01 9.21 11.19
C LEU A 153 6.03 10.27 10.76
N LYS A 154 5.60 11.27 9.98
CA LYS A 154 6.44 12.39 9.57
C LYS A 154 6.91 13.24 10.75
N ILE A 155 6.00 13.62 11.64
CA ILE A 155 6.33 14.45 12.82
C ILE A 155 7.32 13.72 13.73
N GLU A 156 7.06 12.44 13.98
CA GLU A 156 7.89 11.58 14.83
C GLU A 156 9.28 11.34 14.21
N GLU A 157 9.36 11.20 12.88
CA GLU A 157 10.63 11.04 12.17
C GLU A 157 11.51 12.29 12.32
N GLU A 158 10.92 13.48 12.21
CA GLU A 158 11.64 14.74 12.43
C GLU A 158 12.07 14.91 13.88
N ALA A 159 11.22 14.59 14.86
CA ALA A 159 11.58 14.65 16.28
C ALA A 159 12.84 13.84 16.60
N ARG A 160 12.92 12.58 16.11
CA ARG A 160 14.10 11.71 16.31
C ARG A 160 15.38 12.22 15.64
N LYS A 161 15.25 12.97 14.54
CA LYS A 161 16.41 13.60 13.88
C LYS A 161 16.95 14.77 14.71
N HIS A 162 16.06 15.50 15.38
CA HIS A 162 16.44 16.59 16.28
C HIS A 162 17.16 16.05 17.52
N ASP A 163 16.62 15.02 18.18
CA ASP A 163 17.25 14.41 19.37
C ASP A 163 18.67 13.91 19.09
N LYS A 164 18.88 13.23 17.95
CA LYS A 164 20.21 12.76 17.52
C LYS A 164 21.20 13.89 17.27
N LYS A 165 20.74 15.05 16.78
CA LYS A 165 21.61 16.21 16.58
C LYS A 165 22.01 16.86 17.91
N GLU A 166 21.10 16.90 18.88
CA GLU A 166 21.39 17.42 20.21
C GLU A 166 22.36 16.51 20.99
N GLU A 167 22.22 15.20 20.85
CA GLU A 167 23.09 14.21 21.49
C GLU A 167 24.56 14.28 21.00
N VAL A 168 24.78 14.55 19.71
CA VAL A 168 26.12 14.74 19.13
C VAL A 168 26.75 16.08 19.57
N ASN A 169 25.93 17.10 19.80
CA ASN A 169 26.39 18.42 20.24
C ASN A 169 26.64 18.50 21.76
N ALA A 170 26.13 17.54 22.53
CA ALA A 170 26.33 17.45 23.98
C ALA A 170 27.63 16.68 24.32
N ILE A 171 28.79 17.24 23.99
CA ILE A 171 30.07 16.78 24.58
C ILE A 171 30.05 17.11 26.09
N PRO A 172 30.25 16.14 27.00
CA PRO A 172 30.40 16.43 28.41
C PRO A 172 31.74 17.12 28.67
N LYS A 173 31.73 18.43 28.96
CA LYS A 173 32.85 19.09 29.65
C LYS A 173 32.89 18.55 31.09
N LYS A 174 33.61 17.45 31.30
CA LYS A 174 34.10 17.06 32.63
C LYS A 174 35.61 17.25 32.66
N ASN A 175 36.05 18.36 33.26
CA ASN A 175 37.41 18.46 33.78
C ASN A 175 37.49 17.67 35.10
N PRO A 176 38.53 16.86 35.34
CA PRO A 176 38.91 16.49 36.69
C PRO A 176 40.21 17.23 37.03
N THR A 177 40.11 18.36 37.73
CA THR A 177 41.27 18.92 38.46
C THR A 177 40.97 18.84 39.95
N THR A 178 41.42 17.70 40.49
CA THR A 178 41.93 17.45 41.83
C THR A 178 42.01 18.68 42.75
N VAL A 179 41.10 18.73 43.72
CA VAL A 179 41.18 19.62 44.90
C VAL A 179 42.23 19.03 45.85
N LEU A 180 43.36 19.72 46.02
CA LEU A 180 44.35 19.45 47.05
C LEU A 180 44.01 20.24 48.33
N LYS A 181 43.80 19.48 49.41
CA LYS A 181 44.09 19.74 50.85
C LYS A 181 43.49 20.98 51.53
N LEU A 182 42.81 20.72 52.66
CA LEU A 182 43.43 20.87 53.99
C LEU A 182 42.55 20.24 55.08
N ASP A 183 43.06 19.16 55.67
CA ASP A 183 42.59 18.58 56.94
C ASP A 183 42.88 19.58 58.07
N LEU A 184 41.82 20.15 58.66
CA LEU A 184 41.87 20.84 59.94
C LEU A 184 41.24 19.91 61.00
N LYS A 185 42.08 19.08 61.64
CA LYS A 185 41.72 18.39 62.88
C LYS A 185 41.62 19.43 64.00
N SER A 186 40.41 19.87 64.34
CA SER A 186 40.12 20.41 65.66
C SER A 186 39.72 19.24 66.58
N LYS A 187 40.67 18.81 67.41
CA LYS A 187 40.42 17.81 68.46
C LYS A 187 39.77 18.53 69.64
N VAL A 188 38.46 18.71 69.59
CA VAL A 188 37.64 18.99 70.77
C VAL A 188 37.35 17.66 71.44
N ASN A 189 37.82 17.47 72.67
CA ASN A 189 37.17 16.55 73.60
C ASN A 189 37.23 17.10 75.04
N LYS A 190 36.07 17.02 75.68
CA LYS A 190 35.65 17.56 76.97
C LYS A 190 36.04 16.65 78.14
N MET A 191 36.21 17.30 79.30
CA MET A 191 35.81 16.88 80.66
C MET A 191 36.44 15.60 81.28
N LYS A 192 37.31 15.80 82.27
CA LYS A 192 36.96 15.65 83.70
C LYS A 192 38.00 16.37 84.57
#